data_AF-A0AAD8B0D1-F1
#
_entry.id   AF-A0AAD8B0D1-F1
#
_cell.length_a   1.000
_cell.length_b   1.000
_cell.length_c   1.000
_cell.angle_alpha   90.00
_cell.angle_beta   90.00
_cell.angle_gamma   90.00
#
_symmetry.space_group_name_H-M   'P 1'
#
loop_
_entity.id
_entity.type
_entity.pdbx_description
1 polymer ?
#
loop_
_entity_poly.entity_id
_entity_poly.type
_entity_poly.pdbx_seq_one_letter_code
_entity_poly.pdbx_strand_id
1 'polypeptide(L)'
;MVAFNFNLEHPPSAGTENFVFWHFAQMQYKNPNVNMYVFNNMTPSPYIQFFFSGGKKLVLDVDSQDKVTIFNQVKKIFCKTDETLQAETLAKEKKNNPANFGYMCTHECICEIPGQVPCTKWCIPPKELRGKFKFLGKDVEPE
;
A
#
# COMPACT_ATOMS: atom_id res chain seq x y z
N MET A 1 -6.82 7.21 -16.30
CA MET A 1 -7.36 8.55 -15.95
C MET A 1 -8.86 8.41 -15.74
N VAL A 2 -9.43 9.19 -14.82
CA VAL A 2 -10.88 9.24 -14.56
C VAL A 2 -11.36 10.68 -14.63
N ALA A 3 -12.49 10.93 -15.28
CA ALA A 3 -13.12 12.24 -15.39
C ALA A 3 -14.55 12.18 -14.86
N PHE A 4 -14.88 13.06 -13.92
CA PHE A 4 -16.21 13.23 -13.36
C PHE A 4 -16.85 14.45 -14.01
N ASN A 5 -17.98 14.28 -14.69
CA ASN A 5 -18.73 15.37 -15.30
C ASN A 5 -20.09 15.48 -14.62
N PHE A 6 -20.42 16.67 -14.10
CA PHE A 6 -21.74 16.94 -13.52
C PHE A 6 -22.07 18.43 -13.59
N ASN A 7 -23.33 18.78 -13.33
CA ASN A 7 -23.79 20.16 -13.31
C ASN A 7 -24.09 20.62 -11.89
N LEU A 8 -23.76 21.87 -11.60
CA LEU A 8 -24.10 22.50 -10.33
C LEU A 8 -25.59 22.90 -10.34
N GLU A 9 -26.23 22.86 -9.17
CA GLU A 9 -27.65 23.23 -9.01
C GLU A 9 -28.61 22.42 -9.92
N HIS A 10 -28.18 21.24 -10.36
CA HIS A 10 -28.94 20.36 -11.25
C HIS A 10 -29.38 19.11 -10.47
N PRO A 11 -30.69 18.90 -10.22
CA PRO A 11 -31.16 17.81 -9.37
C PRO A 11 -30.70 16.41 -9.83
N PRO A 12 -30.69 16.08 -11.13
CA PRO A 12 -30.15 14.81 -11.61
C PRO A 12 -28.65 14.62 -11.36
N SER A 13 -27.90 15.70 -11.18
CA SER A 13 -26.45 15.68 -10.88
C SER A 13 -26.12 15.67 -9.39
N ALA A 14 -27.10 15.87 -8.51
CA ALA A 14 -26.87 16.00 -7.07
C ALA A 14 -26.16 14.78 -6.46
N GLY A 15 -26.44 13.57 -6.93
CA GLY A 15 -25.75 12.38 -6.43
C GLY A 15 -24.30 12.28 -6.88
N THR A 16 -23.98 12.78 -8.08
CA THR A 16 -22.60 12.83 -8.60
C THR A 16 -21.78 13.89 -7.87
N GLU A 17 -22.36 15.06 -7.64
CA GLU A 17 -21.74 16.11 -6.82
C GLU A 17 -21.40 15.59 -5.42
N ASN A 18 -22.37 14.96 -4.76
CA ASN A 18 -22.16 14.33 -3.46
C ASN A 18 -21.10 13.22 -3.53
N PHE A 19 -21.10 12.39 -4.56
CA PHE A 19 -20.10 11.35 -4.74
C PHE A 19 -18.69 11.94 -4.83
N VAL A 20 -18.50 13.00 -5.63
CA VAL A 20 -17.21 13.69 -5.73
C VAL A 20 -16.84 14.31 -4.39
N PHE A 21 -17.75 15.04 -3.74
CA PHE A 21 -17.48 15.66 -2.44
C PHE A 21 -17.02 14.66 -1.36
N TRP A 22 -17.68 13.51 -1.26
CA TRP A 22 -17.40 12.53 -0.19
C TRP A 22 -16.30 11.53 -0.52
N HIS A 23 -16.17 11.10 -1.78
CA HIS A 23 -15.32 9.95 -2.15
C HIS A 23 -14.10 10.29 -3.00
N PHE A 24 -14.05 11.47 -3.64
CA PHE A 24 -12.94 11.83 -4.53
C PHE A 24 -11.58 11.75 -3.84
N ALA A 25 -11.44 12.36 -2.67
CA ALA A 25 -10.18 12.34 -1.91
C ALA A 25 -9.75 10.93 -1.50
N GLN A 26 -10.70 10.07 -1.11
CA GLN A 26 -10.43 8.70 -0.72
C GLN A 26 -9.92 7.86 -1.89
N MET A 27 -10.51 8.04 -3.07
CA MET A 27 -10.08 7.36 -4.29
C MET A 27 -8.69 7.84 -4.72
N GLN A 28 -8.44 9.16 -4.74
CA GLN A 28 -7.14 9.70 -5.12
C GLN A 28 -6.02 9.22 -4.17
N TYR A 29 -6.30 9.16 -2.86
CA TYR A 29 -5.35 8.67 -1.87
C TYR A 29 -5.00 7.18 -2.07
N LYS A 30 -6.00 6.34 -2.33
CA LYS A 30 -5.78 4.90 -2.59
C LYS A 30 -5.16 4.62 -3.96
N ASN A 31 -5.31 5.55 -4.91
CA ASN A 31 -4.84 5.39 -6.29
C ASN A 31 -3.98 6.59 -6.73
N PRO A 32 -2.79 6.79 -6.13
CA PRO A 32 -1.96 7.97 -6.40
C PRO A 32 -1.49 8.07 -7.86
N ASN A 33 -1.39 6.93 -8.55
CA ASN A 33 -0.97 6.87 -9.96
C ASN A 33 -2.11 7.08 -10.96
N VAL A 34 -3.33 7.33 -10.49
CA VAL A 34 -4.50 7.59 -11.34
C VAL A 34 -4.80 9.08 -11.30
N ASN A 35 -4.71 9.72 -12.46
CA ASN A 35 -5.13 11.11 -12.61
C ASN A 35 -6.65 11.19 -12.62
N MET A 36 -7.21 12.00 -11.72
CA MET A 36 -8.64 12.26 -11.58
C MET A 36 -8.95 13.73 -11.86
N TYR A 37 -9.99 13.98 -12.65
CA TYR A 37 -10.41 15.33 -13.05
C TYR A 37 -11.90 15.53 -12.81
N VAL A 38 -12.28 16.75 -12.45
CA VAL A 38 -13.67 17.16 -12.25
C VAL A 38 -13.99 18.26 -13.24
N PHE A 39 -15.09 18.09 -13.97
CA PHE A 39 -15.61 19.04 -14.94
C PHE A 39 -17.04 19.40 -14.59
N ASN A 40 -17.32 20.69 -14.51
CA ASN A 40 -18.63 21.20 -14.13
C ASN A 40 -19.27 21.92 -15.32
N ASN A 41 -20.57 21.72 -15.52
CA ASN A 41 -21.37 22.47 -16.51
C ASN A 41 -20.89 22.32 -17.96
N MET A 42 -20.27 21.19 -18.29
CA MET A 42 -19.75 20.90 -19.64
C MET A 42 -20.73 20.12 -20.52
N THR A 43 -21.61 19.32 -19.91
CA THR A 43 -22.56 18.45 -20.60
C THR A 43 -23.92 18.46 -19.89
N PRO A 44 -25.04 18.27 -20.61
CA PRO A 44 -26.37 18.37 -20.01
C PRO A 44 -26.65 17.29 -18.94
N SER A 45 -26.09 16.09 -19.09
CA SER A 45 -26.25 14.97 -18.15
C SER A 45 -24.91 14.63 -17.48
N PRO A 46 -24.93 14.18 -16.21
CA PRO A 46 -23.73 13.78 -15.49
C PRO A 46 -23.26 12.39 -15.92
N TYR A 47 -21.94 12.21 -16.03
CA TYR A 47 -21.34 10.91 -16.33
C TYR A 47 -19.93 10.82 -15.75
N ILE A 48 -19.46 9.58 -15.56
CA ILE A 48 -18.09 9.28 -15.15
C ILE A 48 -17.39 8.56 -16.30
N GLN A 49 -16.24 9.06 -16.71
CA GLN A 49 -15.47 8.48 -17.82
C GLN A 49 -14.14 7.92 -17.35
N PHE A 50 -13.86 6.68 -17.75
CA PHE A 50 -12.64 5.96 -17.46
C PHE A 50 -11.81 5.79 -18.72
N PHE A 51 -10.52 6.13 -18.62
CA PHE A 51 -9.53 6.00 -19.68
C PHE A 51 -8.47 4.99 -19.27
N PHE A 52 -8.37 3.90 -20.04
CA PHE A 52 -7.44 2.80 -19.80
C PHE A 52 -6.16 2.93 -20.63
N SER A 53 -5.09 2.24 -20.21
CA SER A 53 -3.77 2.28 -20.86
C SER A 53 -3.78 1.85 -22.34
N GLY A 54 -4.75 1.02 -22.75
CA GLY A 54 -4.91 0.59 -24.15
C GLY A 54 -5.74 1.53 -25.02
N GLY A 55 -5.94 2.79 -24.62
CA GLY A 55 -6.77 3.76 -25.35
C GLY A 55 -8.28 3.50 -25.26
N LYS A 56 -8.69 2.37 -24.68
CA LYS A 56 -10.10 2.05 -24.40
C LYS A 56 -10.68 3.08 -23.43
N LYS A 57 -11.94 3.45 -23.68
CA LYS A 57 -12.71 4.37 -22.85
C LYS A 57 -14.02 3.72 -22.46
N LEU A 58 -14.46 3.96 -21.23
CA LEU A 58 -15.76 3.52 -20.74
C LEU A 58 -16.46 4.72 -20.11
N VAL A 59 -17.75 4.89 -20.43
CA VAL A 59 -18.60 5.96 -19.89
C VAL A 59 -19.68 5.31 -19.03
N LEU A 60 -19.76 5.73 -17.77
CA LEU A 60 -20.79 5.34 -16.83
C LEU A 60 -21.78 6.51 -16.70
N ASP A 61 -23.00 6.30 -17.15
CA ASP A 61 -24.11 7.22 -16.92
C ASP A 61 -24.56 7.13 -15.46
N VAL A 62 -24.61 8.29 -14.80
CA VAL A 62 -24.95 8.42 -13.37
C VAL A 62 -26.09 9.41 -13.15
N ASP A 63 -26.87 9.68 -14.20
CA ASP A 63 -28.02 10.58 -14.11
C ASP A 63 -29.05 10.11 -13.09
N SER A 64 -29.47 11.03 -12.21
CA SER A 64 -30.47 10.81 -11.16
C SER A 64 -30.15 9.66 -10.19
N GLN A 65 -28.89 9.21 -10.12
CA GLN A 65 -28.45 8.18 -9.19
C GLN A 65 -27.94 8.79 -7.90
N ASP A 66 -28.14 8.11 -6.77
CA ASP A 66 -27.57 8.51 -5.49
C ASP A 66 -26.09 8.14 -5.37
N LYS A 67 -25.37 8.79 -4.45
CA LYS A 67 -23.92 8.57 -4.25
C LYS A 67 -23.56 7.13 -3.90
N VAL A 68 -24.43 6.40 -3.20
CA VAL A 68 -24.15 5.04 -2.74
C VAL A 68 -24.28 4.06 -3.90
N THR A 69 -25.30 4.25 -4.74
CA THR A 69 -25.45 3.49 -5.98
C THR A 69 -24.27 3.72 -6.91
N ILE A 70 -23.86 4.97 -7.13
CA ILE A 70 -22.68 5.31 -7.94
C ILE A 70 -21.43 4.62 -7.38
N PHE A 71 -21.20 4.70 -6.06
CA PHE A 71 -20.07 4.05 -5.40
C PHE A 71 -20.05 2.54 -5.63
N ASN A 72 -21.18 1.87 -5.44
CA ASN A 72 -21.28 0.43 -5.61
C ASN A 72 -21.07 -0.01 -7.07
N GLN A 73 -21.60 0.74 -8.04
CA GLN A 73 -21.35 0.49 -9.47
C GLN A 73 -19.87 0.66 -9.80
N VAL A 74 -19.24 1.75 -9.35
CA VAL A 74 -17.81 2.00 -9.59
C VAL A 74 -16.97 0.89 -8.95
N LYS A 75 -17.26 0.50 -7.70
CA LYS A 75 -16.57 -0.59 -7.00
C LYS A 75 -16.70 -1.90 -7.77
N LYS A 76 -17.89 -2.23 -8.26
CA LYS A 76 -18.16 -3.49 -8.96
C LYS A 76 -17.47 -3.57 -10.32
N ILE A 77 -17.45 -2.48 -11.08
CA ILE A 77 -16.97 -2.48 -12.47
C ILE A 77 -15.46 -2.25 -12.55
N PHE A 78 -14.92 -1.33 -11.75
CA PHE A 78 -13.55 -0.82 -11.92
C PHE A 78 -12.60 -1.19 -10.79
N CYS A 79 -13.10 -1.51 -9.60
CA CYS A 79 -12.24 -1.86 -8.48
C CYS A 79 -11.90 -3.36 -8.47
N LYS A 80 -10.78 -3.65 -7.81
CA LYS A 80 -10.35 -5.03 -7.52
C LYS A 80 -11.37 -5.72 -6.62
N THR A 81 -11.54 -7.03 -6.78
CA THR A 81 -12.35 -7.84 -5.87
C THR A 81 -11.68 -7.96 -4.51
N ASP A 82 -12.48 -8.16 -3.47
CA ASP A 82 -11.94 -8.28 -2.10
C ASP A 82 -10.97 -9.48 -1.98
N GLU A 83 -11.20 -10.56 -2.72
CA GLU A 83 -10.28 -11.71 -2.83
C GLU A 83 -8.90 -11.32 -3.37
N THR A 84 -8.86 -10.54 -4.46
CA THR A 84 -7.58 -10.08 -5.03
C THR A 84 -6.84 -9.12 -4.09
N LEU A 85 -7.57 -8.28 -3.35
CA LEU A 85 -6.97 -7.39 -2.34
C LEU A 85 -6.37 -8.18 -1.17
N GLN A 86 -7.07 -9.22 -0.70
CA GLN A 86 -6.55 -10.11 0.34
C GLN A 86 -5.31 -10.87 -0.13
N ALA A 87 -5.34 -11.42 -1.35
CA ALA A 87 -4.19 -12.11 -1.93
C ALA A 87 -2.97 -11.20 -2.06
N GLU A 88 -3.15 -9.95 -2.50
CA GLU A 88 -2.07 -8.95 -2.58
C GLU A 88 -1.53 -8.56 -1.20
N THR A 89 -2.38 -8.50 -0.19
CA THR A 89 -1.99 -8.20 1.19
C THR A 89 -1.14 -9.33 1.76
N LEU A 90 -1.62 -10.57 1.65
CA LEU A 90 -0.87 -11.77 2.05
C LEU A 90 0.46 -11.89 1.30
N ALA A 91 0.49 -11.56 0.00
CA ALA A 91 1.72 -11.58 -0.78
C ALA A 91 2.74 -10.53 -0.33
N LYS A 92 2.28 -9.36 0.17
CA LYS A 92 3.17 -8.35 0.78
C LYS A 92 3.71 -8.83 2.12
N GLU A 93 2.88 -9.45 2.96
CA GLU A 93 3.30 -10.01 4.25
C GLU A 93 4.34 -11.12 4.07
N LYS A 94 4.13 -12.03 3.10
CA LYS A 94 5.09 -13.09 2.77
C LYS A 94 6.48 -12.59 2.39
N LYS A 95 6.63 -11.34 1.96
CA LYS A 95 7.96 -10.75 1.68
C LYS A 95 8.77 -10.54 2.96
N ASN A 96 8.11 -10.34 4.09
CA ASN A 96 8.76 -10.24 5.40
C ASN A 96 8.91 -11.64 5.99
N ASN A 97 9.94 -12.36 5.53
CA ASN A 97 10.24 -13.69 6.03
C ASN A 97 10.73 -13.60 7.49
N PRO A 98 10.04 -14.23 8.47
CA PRO A 98 10.42 -14.18 9.88
C PRO A 98 11.77 -14.84 10.19
N ALA A 99 12.30 -15.65 9.27
CA ALA A 99 13.63 -16.25 9.37
C ALA A 99 14.77 -15.32 8.92
N ASN A 100 14.46 -14.13 8.39
CA ASN A 100 15.48 -13.15 8.05
C ASN A 100 16.03 -12.49 9.32
N PHE A 101 17.33 -12.21 9.33
CA PHE A 101 18.01 -11.46 10.39
C PHE A 101 18.50 -10.11 9.85
N GLY A 102 18.47 -9.07 10.68
CA GLY A 102 19.03 -7.75 10.39
C GLY A 102 18.09 -6.59 10.73
N TYR A 103 18.43 -5.40 10.22
CA TYR A 103 17.63 -4.19 10.42
C TYR A 103 16.21 -4.36 9.86
N MET A 104 15.18 -3.95 10.62
CA MET A 104 13.74 -4.15 10.32
C MET A 104 13.29 -5.62 10.25
N CYS A 105 14.09 -6.56 10.76
CA CYS A 105 13.66 -7.95 11.00
C CYS A 105 13.31 -8.17 12.48
N THR A 106 12.77 -9.34 12.82
CA THR A 106 12.45 -9.72 14.20
C THR A 106 13.68 -9.80 15.09
N HIS A 107 14.79 -10.27 14.52
CA HIS A 107 16.08 -10.40 15.18
C HIS A 107 17.15 -9.70 14.35
N GLU A 108 18.02 -8.92 14.99
CA GLU A 108 19.10 -8.25 14.27
C GLU A 108 20.28 -9.21 14.06
N CYS A 109 20.60 -9.99 15.09
CA CYS A 109 21.67 -10.97 15.06
C CYS A 109 21.22 -12.30 15.67
N ILE A 110 21.78 -13.40 15.17
CA ILE A 110 21.46 -14.75 15.65
C ILE A 110 21.83 -14.96 17.13
N CYS A 111 22.69 -14.13 17.71
CA CYS A 111 23.06 -14.21 19.13
C CYS A 111 21.90 -13.92 20.10
N GLU A 112 20.79 -13.36 19.61
CA GLU A 112 19.55 -13.18 20.38
C GLU A 112 18.80 -14.49 20.59
N ILE A 113 19.07 -15.50 19.75
CA ILE A 113 18.37 -16.78 19.81
C ILE A 113 18.98 -17.65 20.92
N PRO A 114 18.18 -18.12 21.89
CA PRO A 114 18.68 -19.00 22.93
C PRO A 114 19.33 -20.27 22.37
N GLY A 115 20.45 -20.68 22.98
CA GLY A 115 21.24 -21.81 22.51
C GLY A 115 22.30 -21.46 21.44
N GLN A 116 22.28 -20.24 20.91
CA GLN A 116 23.34 -19.73 20.03
C GLN A 116 24.47 -19.07 20.84
N VAL A 117 25.60 -18.82 20.17
CA VAL A 117 26.74 -18.15 20.79
C VAL A 117 26.38 -16.68 21.08
N PRO A 118 26.52 -16.20 22.33
CA PRO A 118 26.21 -14.82 22.68
C PRO A 118 27.20 -13.85 22.01
N CYS A 119 26.75 -12.60 21.82
CA CYS A 119 27.62 -11.56 21.28
C CYS A 119 28.80 -11.28 22.23
N THR A 120 29.98 -11.08 21.66
CA THR A 120 31.24 -10.87 22.39
C THR A 120 31.24 -9.64 23.28
N LYS A 121 30.34 -8.68 23.01
CA LYS A 121 30.11 -7.50 23.86
C LYS A 121 29.53 -7.86 25.24
N TRP A 122 28.71 -8.91 25.32
CA TRP A 122 28.01 -9.30 26.53
C TRP A 122 28.68 -10.46 27.26
N CYS A 123 29.22 -11.41 26.49
CA CYS A 123 29.91 -12.57 27.04
C CYS A 123 31.21 -12.76 26.26
N ILE A 124 32.34 -12.65 26.96
CA ILE A 124 33.63 -12.76 26.32
C ILE A 124 33.93 -14.25 26.06
N PRO A 125 34.15 -14.68 24.81
CA PRO A 125 34.33 -16.10 24.50
C PRO A 125 35.61 -16.67 25.13
N PRO A 126 35.78 -17.99 25.28
CA PRO A 126 37.02 -18.60 25.78
C PRO A 126 38.27 -18.16 25.00
N LYS A 127 39.45 -18.21 25.65
CA LYS A 127 40.72 -17.69 25.06
C LYS A 127 41.05 -18.40 23.75
N GLU A 128 40.74 -19.68 23.65
CA GLU A 128 40.98 -20.57 22.51
C GLU A 128 40.21 -20.11 21.25
N LEU A 129 39.12 -19.36 21.42
CA LEU A 129 38.30 -18.83 20.33
C LEU A 129 38.65 -17.38 19.95
N ARG A 130 39.56 -16.71 20.67
CA ARG A 130 39.96 -15.33 20.37
C ARG A 130 41.27 -15.31 19.59
N GLY A 131 41.28 -14.58 18.47
CA GLY A 131 42.44 -14.51 17.59
C GLY A 131 43.74 -14.03 18.26
N LYS A 132 43.65 -13.17 19.29
CA LYS A 132 44.82 -12.66 20.02
C LYS A 132 45.60 -13.73 20.80
N PHE A 133 44.92 -14.75 21.31
CA PHE A 133 45.57 -15.86 22.02
C PHE A 133 45.95 -16.97 21.04
N LYS A 134 45.02 -17.33 20.14
CA LYS A 134 45.22 -18.44 19.19
C LYS A 134 46.31 -18.18 18.14
N PHE A 135 46.41 -16.95 17.63
CA PHE A 135 47.30 -16.63 16.51
C PHE A 135 48.46 -15.71 16.88
N LEU A 136 48.32 -14.89 17.93
CA LEU A 136 49.33 -13.89 18.31
C LEU A 136 50.07 -14.23 19.61
N GLY A 137 49.71 -15.31 20.32
CA GLY A 137 50.39 -15.76 21.55
C GLY A 137 50.43 -14.71 22.68
N LYS A 138 49.49 -13.77 22.70
CA LYS A 138 49.43 -12.73 23.73
C LYS A 138 48.71 -13.25 24.96
N ASP A 139 49.42 -13.62 26.02
CA ASP A 139 48.81 -14.26 27.20
C ASP A 139 48.11 -13.29 28.18
N VAL A 140 48.31 -11.98 28.00
CA VAL A 140 47.84 -10.93 28.92
C VAL A 140 46.53 -10.28 28.41
N GLU A 141 45.51 -10.21 29.28
CA GLU A 141 44.29 -9.43 29.03
C GLU A 141 44.58 -7.94 29.31
N PRO A 142 44.20 -7.00 28.43
CA PRO A 142 44.23 -5.58 28.79
C PRO A 142 43.20 -5.33 29.90
N GLU A 143 43.61 -4.54 30.91
CA GLU A 143 42.75 -4.07 32.01
C GLU A 143 41.52 -3.30 31.53
#